data_AF-A0A971KHN1-F1
#
_entry.id   AF-A0A971KHN1-F1
#
_cell.length_a   1.000
_cell.length_b   1.000
_cell.length_c   1.000
_cell.angle_alpha   90.00
_cell.angle_beta   90.00
_cell.angle_gamma   90.00
#
_symmetry.space_group_name_H-M   'P 1'
#
loop_
_entity.id
_entity.type
_entity.pdbx_description
1 polymer ?
#
loop_
_entity_poly.entity_id
_entity_poly.type
_entity_poly.pdbx_seq_one_letter_code
_entity_poly.pdbx_strand_id
1 'polypeptide(L)'
;KLITYTLSGLFAGITGFLLASFTGGATLGMGGEYQSNSIAVVVVGGTSIAGGDSNVQGIIGASILLYLITNFLNIIGLGASYRSIVTGVVIVGIILATGRGKARN
;
A
#
# COMPACT_ATOMS: atom_id res chain seq x y z
N LYS A 1 -19.77 12.75 -1.42
CA LYS A 1 -18.93 12.65 -2.64
C LYS A 1 -17.86 13.75 -2.66
N LEU A 2 -18.22 15.04 -2.69
CA LEU A 2 -17.23 16.14 -2.56
C LEU A 2 -16.43 16.06 -1.24
N ILE A 3 -17.11 15.91 -0.10
CA ILE A 3 -16.45 15.82 1.22
C ILE A 3 -15.39 14.69 1.27
N THR A 4 -15.71 13.52 0.72
CA THR A 4 -14.79 12.36 0.68
C THR A 4 -13.56 12.64 -0.18
N TYR A 5 -13.74 13.31 -1.32
CA TYR A 5 -12.65 13.65 -2.23
C TYR A 5 -11.75 14.75 -1.63
N THR A 6 -12.35 15.75 -0.97
CA THR A 6 -11.62 16.80 -0.26
C THR A 6 -10.84 16.23 0.92
N LEU A 7 -11.43 15.33 1.71
CA LEU A 7 -10.72 14.64 2.77
C LEU A 7 -9.55 13.83 2.21
N SER A 8 -9.76 13.03 1.17
CA SER A 8 -8.70 12.22 0.57
C SER A 8 -7.52 13.08 0.08
N GLY A 9 -7.80 14.22 -0.58
CA GLY A 9 -6.77 15.16 -1.00
C GLY A 9 -6.03 15.81 0.17
N LEU A 10 -6.74 16.16 1.25
CA LEU A 10 -6.14 16.74 2.46
C LEU A 10 -5.21 15.74 3.15
N PHE A 11 -5.64 14.49 3.32
CA PHE A 11 -4.80 13.43 3.90
C PHE A 11 -3.59 13.09 3.03
N ALA A 12 -3.75 13.07 1.70
CA ALA A 12 -2.63 12.87 0.78
C ALA A 12 -1.60 14.00 0.88
N GLY A 13 -2.05 15.26 0.96
CA GLY A 13 -1.17 16.41 1.15
C GLY A 13 -0.40 16.38 2.47
N ILE A 14 -1.09 16.08 3.58
CA ILE A 14 -0.46 15.93 4.90
C ILE A 14 0.58 14.81 4.90
N THR A 15 0.26 13.67 4.29
CA THR A 15 1.17 12.52 4.19
C THR A 15 2.43 12.88 3.39
N GLY A 16 2.29 13.61 2.27
CA GLY A 16 3.42 14.09 1.49
C GLY A 16 4.31 15.06 2.26
N PHE A 17 3.72 15.98 3.01
CA PHE A 17 4.46 16.92 3.88
C PHE A 17 5.25 16.21 4.98
N LEU A 18 4.62 15.25 5.65
CA LEU A 18 5.27 14.42 6.67
C LEU A 18 6.41 13.60 6.09
N LEU A 19 6.22 13.01 4.91
CA LEU A 19 7.25 12.21 4.24
C LEU A 19 8.45 13.06 3.80
N ALA A 20 8.21 14.25 3.24
CA ALA A 20 9.27 15.18 2.86
C ALA A 20 10.09 15.64 4.08
N SER A 21 9.41 15.89 5.20
CA SER A 21 10.06 16.24 6.47
C SER A 21 10.86 15.06 7.04
N PHE A 22 10.34 13.84 6.94
CA PHE A 22 11.00 12.64 7.44
C PHE A 22 12.28 12.30 6.69
N THR A 23 12.28 12.43 5.35
CA THR A 23 13.46 12.08 4.55
C THR A 23 14.46 13.23 4.38
N GLY A 24 14.15 14.44 4.87
CA GLY A 24 15.03 15.61 4.77
C GLY A 24 15.17 16.19 3.36
N GLY A 25 14.26 15.88 2.41
CA GLY A 25 14.32 16.36 1.03
C GLY A 25 13.29 15.71 0.10
N ALA A 26 13.27 16.09 -1.17
CA ALA A 26 12.42 15.44 -2.18
C ALA A 26 13.31 14.76 -3.22
N THR A 27 13.47 13.44 -3.12
CA THR A 27 14.17 12.66 -4.15
C THR A 27 13.19 12.26 -5.26
N LEU A 28 13.67 12.30 -6.51
CA LEU A 28 12.89 11.91 -7.68
C LEU A 28 12.54 10.42 -7.58
N GLY A 29 11.27 10.09 -7.32
CA GLY A 29 10.80 8.72 -7.13
C GLY A 29 10.33 8.36 -5.72
N MET A 30 10.41 9.27 -4.76
CA MET A 30 9.93 9.07 -3.38
C MET A 30 8.51 8.51 -3.28
N GLY A 31 7.59 8.93 -4.15
CA GLY A 31 6.20 8.46 -4.13
C GLY A 31 5.92 7.13 -4.84
N GLY A 32 6.84 6.66 -5.69
CA GLY A 32 6.59 5.50 -6.56
C GLY A 32 6.37 4.20 -5.75
N GLU A 33 7.19 3.98 -4.74
CA GLU A 33 7.09 2.81 -3.86
C GLU A 33 5.79 2.82 -3.03
N TYR A 34 5.34 4.00 -2.58
CA TYR A 34 4.09 4.12 -1.82
C TYR A 34 2.86 3.87 -2.67
N GLN A 35 2.91 4.13 -3.98
CA GLN A 35 1.80 3.83 -4.88
C GLN A 35 1.56 2.32 -4.97
N SER A 36 2.61 1.53 -5.22
CA SER A 36 2.51 0.07 -5.28
C SER A 36 2.16 -0.53 -3.92
N ASN A 37 2.81 -0.05 -2.84
CA ASN A 37 2.57 -0.56 -1.49
C ASN A 37 1.17 -0.22 -0.98
N SER A 38 0.60 0.93 -1.34
CA SER A 38 -0.77 1.29 -0.99
C SER A 38 -1.79 0.31 -1.59
N ILE A 39 -1.60 -0.10 -2.85
CA ILE A 39 -2.44 -1.10 -3.51
C ILE A 39 -2.26 -2.48 -2.85
N ALA A 40 -1.04 -2.86 -2.49
CA ALA A 40 -0.78 -4.11 -1.78
C ALA A 40 -1.49 -4.17 -0.42
N VAL A 41 -1.43 -3.10 0.37
CA VAL A 41 -2.08 -2.99 1.68
C VAL A 41 -3.58 -3.19 1.58
N VAL A 42 -4.26 -2.55 0.63
CA VAL A 42 -5.73 -2.67 0.52
C VAL A 42 -6.18 -4.05 0.05
N VAL A 43 -5.38 -4.72 -0.80
CA VAL A 43 -5.64 -6.09 -1.25
C VAL A 43 -5.37 -7.10 -0.13
N VAL A 44 -4.26 -6.97 0.60
CA VAL A 44 -3.96 -7.80 1.78
C VAL A 44 -5.01 -7.60 2.88
N GLY A 45 -5.46 -6.36 3.08
CA GLY A 45 -6.50 -6.00 4.04
C GLY A 45 -7.91 -6.49 3.67
N GLY A 46 -8.08 -7.14 2.51
CA GLY A 46 -9.33 -7.77 2.09
C GLY A 46 -10.39 -6.80 1.56
N THR A 47 -9.99 -5.63 1.07
CA THR A 47 -10.92 -4.67 0.46
C THR A 47 -11.31 -5.09 -0.95
N SER A 48 -12.59 -4.89 -1.30
CA SER A 48 -13.08 -5.13 -2.67
C SER A 48 -12.38 -4.23 -3.68
N ILE A 49 -11.71 -4.84 -4.67
CA ILE A 49 -11.03 -4.14 -5.78
C ILE A 49 -12.05 -3.42 -6.67
N ALA A 50 -13.26 -3.95 -6.79
CA ALA A 50 -14.34 -3.36 -7.57
C ALA A 50 -15.06 -2.20 -6.85
N GLY A 51 -14.67 -1.90 -5.60
CA GLY A 51 -15.33 -0.91 -4.75
C GLY A 51 -16.62 -1.44 -4.12
N GLY A 52 -17.10 -0.76 -3.08
CA GLY A 52 -18.36 -1.08 -2.38
C GLY A 52 -18.14 -1.49 -0.92
N ASP A 53 -17.33 -2.53 -0.69
CA ASP A 53 -17.10 -3.08 0.65
C ASP A 53 -15.61 -3.10 1.02
N SER A 54 -15.29 -2.49 2.17
CA SER A 54 -13.93 -2.42 2.70
C SER A 54 -13.93 -2.74 4.19
N ASN A 55 -12.92 -3.49 4.63
CA ASN A 55 -12.71 -3.76 6.05
C ASN A 55 -11.59 -2.85 6.59
N VAL A 56 -11.99 -1.74 7.23
CA VAL A 56 -11.03 -0.75 7.75
C VAL A 56 -10.09 -1.36 8.81
N GLN A 57 -10.60 -2.27 9.65
CA GLN A 57 -9.78 -2.92 10.69
C GLN A 57 -8.70 -3.83 10.07
N GLY A 58 -9.05 -4.57 9.01
CA GLY A 58 -8.12 -5.39 8.24
C GLY A 58 -7.02 -4.57 7.55
N ILE A 59 -7.37 -3.40 7.00
CA ILE A 59 -6.41 -2.49 6.35
C ILE A 59 -5.38 -1.95 7.34
N ILE A 60 -5.81 -1.57 8.56
CA ILE A 60 -4.89 -1.06 9.59
C ILE A 60 -3.87 -2.14 9.95
N GLY A 61 -4.31 -3.38 10.19
CA GLY A 61 -3.41 -4.52 10.44
C GLY A 61 -2.47 -4.81 9.27
N ALA A 62 -3.00 -4.82 8.04
CA ALA A 62 -2.21 -5.05 6.82
C ALA A 62 -1.15 -3.96 6.58
N SER A 63 -1.49 -2.69 6.84
CA SER A 63 -0.56 -1.55 6.67
C SER A 63 0.64 -1.62 7.60
N ILE A 64 0.41 -1.98 8.87
CA ILE A 64 1.48 -2.17 9.86
C ILE A 64 2.38 -3.34 9.46
N LEU A 65 1.78 -4.46 9.03
CA LEU A 65 2.50 -5.64 8.59
C LEU A 65 3.38 -5.36 7.36
N LEU A 66 2.82 -4.73 6.32
CA LEU A 66 3.59 -4.37 5.12
C LEU A 66 4.65 -3.32 5.40
N TYR A 67 4.39 -2.35 6.27
CA TYR A 67 5.40 -1.38 6.69
C TYR A 67 6.57 -2.07 7.38
N LEU A 68 6.28 -3.03 8.28
CA LEU A 68 7.31 -3.81 8.97
C LEU A 68 8.15 -4.64 8.00
N ILE A 69 7.51 -5.34 7.04
CA ILE A 69 8.22 -6.07 5.97
C ILE A 69 9.10 -5.10 5.17
N THR A 70 8.56 -3.95 4.76
CA THR A 70 9.30 -2.94 3.99
C THR A 70 10.51 -2.41 4.78
N ASN A 71 10.36 -2.23 6.09
CA ASN A 71 11.41 -1.80 6.99
C ASN A 71 12.51 -2.87 7.12
N PHE A 72 12.14 -4.14 7.32
CA PHE A 72 13.09 -5.27 7.31
C PHE A 72 13.85 -5.36 5.97
N LEU A 73 13.16 -5.25 4.85
CA LEU A 73 13.78 -5.23 3.52
C LEU A 73 14.72 -4.01 3.35
N ASN A 74 14.46 -2.89 4.06
CA ASN A 74 15.39 -1.74 4.09
C ASN A 74 16.72 -2.12 4.70
N ILE A 75 16.63 -2.74 5.88
CA ILE A 75 17.77 -3.06 6.72
C ILE A 75 18.67 -4.10 6.02
N ILE A 76 18.07 -4.99 5.22
CA ILE A 76 18.79 -5.97 4.40
C ILE A 76 19.48 -5.33 3.17
N GLY A 77 19.24 -4.04 2.89
CA GLY A 77 19.89 -3.29 1.81
C GLY A 77 19.27 -3.52 0.43
N LEU A 78 18.05 -4.06 0.36
CA LEU A 78 17.34 -4.22 -0.91
C LEU A 78 16.84 -2.84 -1.39
N GLY A 79 17.43 -2.37 -2.49
CA GLY A 79 17.08 -1.08 -3.11
C GLY A 79 15.60 -0.99 -3.50
N ALA A 80 15.11 0.26 -3.69
CA ALA A 80 13.71 0.55 -4.03
C ALA A 80 13.18 -0.31 -5.19
N SER A 81 13.99 -0.58 -6.21
CA SER A 81 13.60 -1.44 -7.33
C SER A 81 13.17 -2.86 -6.90
N TYR A 82 13.85 -3.45 -5.91
CA TYR A 82 13.50 -4.78 -5.42
C TYR A 82 12.18 -4.78 -4.64
N ARG A 83 11.88 -3.71 -3.92
CA ARG A 83 10.61 -3.58 -3.18
C ARG A 83 9.41 -3.45 -4.11
N SER A 84 9.49 -2.64 -5.15
CA SER A 84 8.42 -2.56 -6.17
C SER A 84 8.14 -3.93 -6.79
N ILE A 85 9.20 -4.69 -7.13
CA ILE A 85 9.06 -6.03 -7.70
C ILE A 85 8.42 -7.00 -6.68
N VAL A 86 8.91 -7.03 -5.44
CA VAL A 86 8.37 -7.91 -4.38
C VAL A 86 6.91 -7.57 -4.10
N THR A 87 6.57 -6.30 -3.98
CA THR A 87 5.20 -5.83 -3.76
C THR A 87 4.27 -6.25 -4.90
N GLY A 88 4.73 -6.12 -6.15
CA GLY A 88 4.01 -6.59 -7.32
C GLY A 88 3.78 -8.11 -7.31
N VAL A 89 4.81 -8.89 -6.97
CA VAL A 89 4.69 -10.35 -6.83
C VAL A 89 3.74 -10.73 -5.71
N VAL A 90 3.78 -10.03 -4.57
CA VAL A 90 2.87 -10.23 -3.43
C VAL A 90 1.43 -9.95 -3.84
N ILE A 91 1.17 -8.86 -4.57
CA ILE A 91 -0.16 -8.53 -5.10
C ILE A 91 -0.67 -9.64 -6.02
N VAL A 92 0.12 -10.05 -7.01
CA VAL A 92 -0.27 -11.11 -7.96
C VAL A 92 -0.49 -12.44 -7.24
N GLY A 93 0.39 -12.80 -6.30
CA GLY A 93 0.27 -14.01 -5.49
C GLY A 93 -1.02 -14.03 -4.68
N ILE A 94 -1.39 -12.92 -4.04
CA ILE A 94 -2.62 -12.81 -3.24
C ILE A 94 -3.85 -12.82 -4.13
N ILE A 95 -3.84 -12.14 -5.29
CA ILE A 95 -4.96 -12.16 -6.23
C ILE A 95 -5.19 -13.58 -6.75
N LEU A 96 -4.13 -14.33 -7.07
CA LEU A 96 -4.25 -15.72 -7.51
C LEU A 96 -4.74 -16.64 -6.38
N ALA A 97 -4.25 -16.46 -5.15
CA ALA A 97 -4.70 -17.24 -4.00
C ALA A 97 -6.16 -16.94 -3.63
N THR A 98 -6.55 -15.67 -3.63
CA THR A 98 -7.90 -15.20 -3.28
C THR A 98 -8.90 -15.43 -4.40
N GLY A 99 -8.49 -15.26 -5.66
CA GLY A 99 -9.29 -15.53 -6.85
C GLY A 99 -9.67 -17.01 -6.98
N ARG A 100 -8.83 -17.93 -6.49
CA ARG A 100 -9.17 -19.35 -6.38
C ARG A 100 -10.18 -19.66 -5.27
N GLY A 101 -10.27 -18.82 -4.24
CA GLY A 101 -11.23 -18.97 -3.14
C GLY A 101 -12.63 -18.45 -3.45
N LYS A 102 -12.77 -17.41 -4.29
CA LYS A 102 -14.07 -16.80 -4.63
C LYS A 102 -14.81 -17.51 -5.78
N ALA A 103 -14.12 -18.29 -6.62
CA ALA A 103 -14.73 -18.99 -7.75
C ALA A 103 -15.44 -20.33 -7.39
N ARG A 104 -15.61 -20.64 -6.09
CA ARG A 104 -16.20 -21.91 -5.61
C ARG A 104 -17.35 -21.73 -4.60
N ASN A 105 -18.04 -20.60 -4.58
CA ASN A 105 -19.36 -20.49 -3.94
C ASN A 105 -20.24 -19.50 -4.69
#